data_AF-A0A2V7IHI5-F1
#
_entry.id   AF-A0A2V7IHI5-F1
#
_cell.length_a   1.000
_cell.length_b   1.000
_cell.length_c   1.000
_cell.angle_alpha   90.00
_cell.angle_beta   90.00
_cell.angle_gamma   90.00
#
_symmetry.space_group_name_H-M   'P 1'
#
loop_
_entity.id
_entity.type
_entity.pdbx_description
1 polymer ?
#
loop_
_entity_poly.entity_id
_entity_poly.type
_entity_poly.pdbx_seq_one_letter_code
_entity_poly.pdbx_strand_id
1 'polypeptide(L)'
;MTARVSFVAGWKSLGIALAWLAAFLAVGVGVIVLLAWIVPDAPDTWWLARGAAIQALGFGVATWVVGRRLNRRSWAELGWRSAASPPRAFGRGAGLGLAMAVLAIGVSVVAGGAHLRFVALRGSSLGAAGAVLLGLLCAALSEELLFRGYPLRRLSEAVGPAGATLLLSGGFAASHLGNPNATALGVVNIALAGFWLSVAFFSPGGMTLAWGAHFGWNAALGELFDAPVSGYSLAAPVVHYAPGGHAWLDGGRFGPEGGVVATIAFLAGAAALLGSRLTQPRRWAAP
;
A
#
# COMPACT_ATOMS: atom_id res chain seq x y z
N MET A 1 -21.91 2.00 31.90
CA MET A 1 -23.16 2.25 31.15
C MET A 1 -22.81 2.53 29.69
N THR A 2 -22.87 1.53 28.82
CA THR A 2 -22.71 1.72 27.36
C THR A 2 -24.08 2.02 26.79
N ALA A 3 -24.31 3.27 26.35
CA ALA A 3 -25.50 3.61 25.58
C ALA A 3 -25.54 2.73 24.33
N ARG A 4 -26.56 1.87 24.19
CA ARG A 4 -26.79 1.12 22.96
C ARG A 4 -27.08 2.13 21.86
N VAL A 5 -26.10 2.37 20.98
CA VAL A 5 -26.33 3.13 19.75
C VAL A 5 -27.45 2.41 19.00
N SER A 6 -28.54 3.11 18.69
CA SER A 6 -29.65 2.47 18.00
C SER A 6 -29.17 1.95 16.64
N PHE A 7 -29.68 0.80 16.22
CA PHE A 7 -29.37 0.19 14.92
C PHE A 7 -29.50 1.21 13.77
N VAL A 8 -30.55 2.04 13.82
CA VAL A 8 -30.83 3.12 12.85
C VAL A 8 -29.74 4.20 12.86
N ALA A 9 -29.21 4.58 14.03
CA ALA A 9 -28.11 5.54 14.11
C ALA A 9 -26.81 4.98 13.52
N GLY A 10 -26.56 3.67 13.68
CA GLY A 10 -25.43 2.96 13.05
C GLY A 10 -25.49 3.02 11.51
N TRP A 11 -26.64 2.65 10.92
CA TRP A 11 -26.83 2.70 9.46
C TRP A 11 -26.73 4.10 8.88
N LYS A 12 -27.25 5.11 9.59
CA LYS A 12 -27.11 6.51 9.19
C LYS A 12 -25.64 6.93 9.16
N SER A 13 -24.86 6.58 10.19
CA SER A 13 -23.43 6.89 10.25
C SER A 13 -22.66 6.26 9.09
N LEU A 14 -22.93 4.98 8.81
CA LEU A 14 -22.35 4.27 7.68
C LEU A 14 -22.74 4.90 6.34
N GLY A 15 -24.02 5.20 6.11
CA GLY A 15 -24.48 5.84 4.88
C GLY A 15 -23.81 7.19 4.62
N ILE A 16 -23.65 8.02 5.67
CA ILE A 16 -22.93 9.30 5.56
C ILE A 16 -21.43 9.05 5.27
N ALA A 17 -20.80 8.06 5.90
CA ALA A 17 -19.41 7.72 5.61
C ALA A 17 -19.24 7.32 4.14
N LEU A 18 -20.10 6.43 3.63
CA LEU A 18 -20.08 6.00 2.23
C LEU A 18 -20.30 7.16 1.24
N ALA A 19 -21.23 8.08 1.54
CA ALA A 19 -21.44 9.26 0.70
C ALA A 19 -20.18 10.15 0.62
N TRP A 20 -19.47 10.30 1.73
CA TRP A 20 -18.19 11.03 1.74
C TRP A 20 -17.07 10.28 1.02
N LEU A 21 -17.02 8.95 1.10
CA LEU A 21 -16.08 8.15 0.33
C LEU A 21 -16.37 8.27 -1.17
N ALA A 22 -17.64 8.28 -1.57
CA ALA A 22 -18.04 8.52 -2.96
C ALA A 22 -17.63 9.91 -3.44
N ALA A 23 -17.82 10.96 -2.62
CA ALA A 23 -17.35 12.30 -2.94
C ALA A 23 -15.81 12.37 -3.04
N PHE A 24 -15.09 11.68 -2.14
CA PHE A 24 -13.63 11.57 -2.20
C PHE A 24 -13.16 10.91 -3.50
N LEU A 25 -13.76 9.78 -3.87
CA LEU A 25 -13.46 9.08 -5.11
C LEU A 25 -13.78 9.95 -6.33
N ALA A 26 -14.93 10.64 -6.35
CA ALA A 26 -15.32 11.52 -7.45
C ALA A 26 -14.32 12.67 -7.66
N VAL A 27 -13.89 13.33 -6.57
CA VAL A 27 -12.86 14.39 -6.66
C VAL A 27 -11.52 13.81 -7.11
N GLY A 28 -11.09 12.69 -6.53
CA GLY A 28 -9.80 12.07 -6.87
C GLY A 28 -9.73 11.62 -8.32
N VAL A 29 -10.72 10.84 -8.76
CA VAL A 29 -10.83 10.36 -10.15
C VAL A 29 -11.00 11.53 -11.11
N GLY A 30 -11.80 12.54 -10.78
CA GLY A 30 -11.96 13.73 -11.62
C GLY A 30 -10.64 14.45 -11.87
N VAL A 31 -9.82 14.62 -10.84
CA VAL A 31 -8.47 15.21 -10.97
C VAL A 31 -7.53 14.29 -11.76
N ILE A 32 -7.57 12.98 -11.52
CA ILE A 32 -6.75 12.00 -12.25
C ILE A 32 -7.06 12.05 -13.75
N VAL A 33 -8.34 12.01 -14.11
CA VAL A 33 -8.79 12.11 -15.51
C VAL A 33 -8.30 13.42 -16.10
N LEU A 34 -8.58 14.56 -15.46
CA LEU A 34 -8.14 15.88 -15.94
C LEU A 34 -6.62 15.92 -16.19
N LEU A 35 -5.82 15.46 -15.22
CA LEU A 35 -4.36 15.43 -15.34
C LEU A 35 -3.89 14.48 -16.44
N ALA A 36 -4.52 13.32 -16.61
CA ALA A 36 -4.19 12.38 -17.67
C ALA A 36 -4.42 12.97 -19.08
N TRP A 37 -5.40 13.87 -19.23
CA TRP A 37 -5.66 14.58 -20.49
C TRP A 37 -4.66 15.69 -20.80
N ILE A 38 -4.12 16.38 -19.79
CA ILE A 38 -3.28 17.57 -20.00
C ILE A 38 -1.78 17.29 -19.87
N VAL A 39 -1.38 16.27 -19.10
CA VAL A 39 0.02 15.88 -18.94
C VAL A 39 0.36 14.97 -20.12
N PRO A 40 1.37 15.27 -20.96
CA PRO A 40 1.76 14.40 -22.06
C PRO A 40 2.18 13.00 -21.58
N ASP A 41 2.00 11.98 -22.41
CA ASP A 41 2.49 10.64 -22.10
C ASP A 41 4.01 10.61 -21.91
N ALA A 42 4.45 9.76 -20.99
CA ALA A 42 5.87 9.61 -20.67
C ALA A 42 6.47 8.47 -21.51
N PRO A 43 7.65 8.68 -22.12
CA PRO A 43 8.34 7.62 -22.86
C PRO A 43 8.94 6.57 -21.92
N ASP A 44 9.16 5.37 -22.45
CA ASP A 44 9.93 4.30 -21.81
C ASP A 44 9.54 4.03 -20.35
N THR A 45 10.50 3.83 -19.44
CA THR A 45 10.30 3.45 -18.03
C THR A 45 9.59 4.51 -17.17
N TRP A 46 9.33 5.71 -17.71
CA TRP A 46 8.68 6.80 -16.96
C TRP A 46 7.16 6.70 -16.91
N TRP A 47 6.54 5.78 -17.66
CA TRP A 47 5.08 5.60 -17.64
C TRP A 47 4.55 5.34 -16.23
N LEU A 48 5.26 4.54 -15.42
CA LEU A 48 4.87 4.22 -14.05
C LEU A 48 4.96 5.47 -13.17
N ALA A 49 6.09 6.17 -13.22
CA ALA A 49 6.30 7.43 -12.50
C ALA A 49 5.21 8.45 -12.79
N ARG A 50 4.91 8.68 -14.08
CA ARG A 50 3.87 9.62 -14.50
C ARG A 50 2.49 9.18 -13.98
N GLY A 51 2.08 7.95 -14.28
CA GLY A 51 0.75 7.46 -13.93
C GLY A 51 0.53 7.46 -12.42
N ALA A 52 1.51 6.98 -11.66
CA ALA A 52 1.46 6.95 -10.20
C ALA A 52 1.48 8.36 -9.59
N ALA A 53 2.27 9.30 -10.14
CA ALA A 53 2.28 10.69 -9.67
C ALA A 53 0.93 11.37 -9.89
N ILE A 54 0.30 11.16 -11.05
CA ILE A 54 -1.05 11.67 -11.35
C ILE A 54 -2.07 11.12 -10.33
N GLN A 55 -2.02 9.81 -10.03
CA GLN A 55 -2.89 9.20 -9.03
C GLN A 55 -2.65 9.76 -7.63
N ALA A 56 -1.39 9.90 -7.22
CA ALA A 56 -1.02 10.47 -5.92
C ALA A 56 -1.49 11.94 -5.81
N LEU A 57 -1.37 12.73 -6.87
CA LEU A 57 -1.89 14.11 -6.93
C LEU A 57 -3.42 14.13 -6.84
N GLY A 58 -4.11 13.27 -7.57
CA GLY A 58 -5.57 13.19 -7.54
C GLY A 58 -6.11 12.88 -6.15
N PHE A 59 -5.64 11.80 -5.53
CA PHE A 59 -6.08 11.44 -4.17
C PHE A 59 -5.51 12.37 -3.08
N GLY A 60 -4.38 13.03 -3.35
CA GLY A 60 -3.85 14.12 -2.51
C GLY A 60 -4.78 15.34 -2.51
N VAL A 61 -5.24 15.78 -3.69
CA VAL A 61 -6.24 16.85 -3.83
C VAL A 61 -7.57 16.42 -3.19
N ALA A 62 -8.03 15.18 -3.40
CA ALA A 62 -9.23 14.67 -2.74
C ALA A 62 -9.11 14.69 -1.22
N THR A 63 -7.94 14.32 -0.68
CA THR A 63 -7.65 14.38 0.76
C THR A 63 -7.70 15.81 1.28
N TRP A 64 -7.16 16.77 0.52
CA TRP A 64 -7.19 18.18 0.89
C TRP A 64 -8.60 18.78 0.80
N VAL A 65 -9.31 18.60 -0.33
CA VAL A 65 -10.67 19.14 -0.53
C VAL A 65 -11.64 18.47 0.44
N VAL A 66 -11.79 17.14 0.35
CA VAL A 66 -12.84 16.43 1.07
C VAL A 66 -12.47 16.27 2.55
N GLY A 67 -11.25 15.83 2.84
CA GLY A 67 -10.79 15.64 4.21
C GLY A 67 -10.54 16.95 4.95
N ARG A 68 -9.61 17.76 4.46
CA ARG A 68 -9.11 18.95 5.17
C ARG A 68 -10.06 20.15 5.11
N ARG A 69 -10.67 20.44 3.95
CA ARG A 69 -11.52 21.63 3.76
C ARG A 69 -12.98 21.37 4.11
N LEU A 70 -13.61 20.35 3.51
CA LEU A 70 -15.05 20.07 3.71
C LEU A 70 -15.33 19.39 5.05
N ASN A 71 -14.58 18.33 5.38
CA ASN A 71 -14.74 17.61 6.66
C ASN A 71 -13.91 18.22 7.80
N ARG A 72 -13.17 19.32 7.54
CA ARG A 72 -12.38 20.09 8.51
C ARG A 72 -11.38 19.27 9.35
N ARG A 73 -10.93 18.11 8.85
CA ARG A 73 -9.98 17.24 9.55
C ARG A 73 -8.59 17.85 9.62
N SER A 74 -7.91 17.69 10.74
CA SER A 74 -6.50 18.04 10.85
C SER A 74 -5.62 17.05 10.08
N TRP A 75 -4.40 17.45 9.73
CA TRP A 75 -3.42 16.54 9.12
C TRP A 75 -3.10 15.34 10.03
N ALA A 76 -3.09 15.54 11.34
CA ALA A 76 -2.87 14.48 12.32
C ALA A 76 -3.99 13.41 12.28
N GLU A 77 -5.25 13.83 12.18
CA GLU A 77 -6.40 12.90 12.04
C GLU A 77 -6.35 12.12 10.71
N LEU A 78 -5.80 12.74 9.66
CA LEU A 78 -5.59 12.11 8.35
C LEU A 78 -4.34 11.20 8.33
N GLY A 79 -3.71 10.96 9.48
CA GLY A 79 -2.57 10.07 9.63
C GLY A 79 -1.22 10.73 9.41
N TRP A 80 -1.15 12.01 9.06
CA TRP A 80 0.10 12.78 8.96
C TRP A 80 0.57 13.29 10.33
N ARG A 81 0.50 12.39 11.32
CA ARG A 81 0.98 12.57 12.68
C ARG A 81 2.30 11.82 12.81
N SER A 82 3.33 12.45 13.36
CA SER A 82 4.55 11.73 13.63
C SER A 82 5.12 12.12 14.98
N ALA A 83 5.27 11.12 15.86
CA ALA A 83 6.02 11.24 17.11
C ALA A 83 7.55 11.31 16.87
N ALA A 84 8.00 10.93 15.66
CA ALA A 84 9.35 11.14 15.14
C ALA A 84 9.31 12.21 14.02
N SER A 85 10.44 12.59 13.41
CA SER A 85 10.36 13.38 12.17
C SER A 85 9.82 12.51 11.00
N PRO A 86 9.06 13.06 10.04
CA PRO A 86 8.51 12.29 8.91
C PRO A 86 9.55 11.43 8.16
N PRO A 87 10.79 11.91 7.87
CA PRO A 87 11.79 11.06 7.21
C PRO A 87 12.18 9.83 8.03
N ARG A 88 12.22 9.93 9.37
CA ARG A 88 12.52 8.79 10.23
C ARG A 88 11.38 7.78 10.26
N ALA A 89 10.12 8.24 10.26
CA ALA A 89 8.97 7.35 10.17
C ALA A 89 8.93 6.61 8.83
N PHE A 90 9.17 7.34 7.72
CA PHE A 90 9.27 6.76 6.38
C PHE A 90 10.38 5.72 6.31
N GLY A 91 11.60 6.06 6.76
CA GLY A 91 12.74 5.14 6.74
C GLY A 91 12.52 3.88 7.58
N ARG A 92 11.84 3.99 8.73
CA ARG A 92 11.45 2.82 9.54
C ARG A 92 10.46 1.93 8.80
N GLY A 93 9.46 2.53 8.14
CA GLY A 93 8.51 1.81 7.31
C GLY A 93 9.23 1.10 6.17
N ALA A 94 10.01 1.84 5.37
CA ALA A 94 10.76 1.31 4.25
C ALA A 94 11.70 0.18 4.65
N GLY A 95 12.40 0.30 5.79
CA GLY A 95 13.22 -0.77 6.34
C GLY A 95 12.43 -2.02 6.71
N LEU A 96 11.23 -1.86 7.30
CA LEU A 96 10.34 -3.00 7.60
C LEU A 96 9.86 -3.70 6.32
N GLY A 97 9.35 -2.95 5.35
CA GLY A 97 8.90 -3.50 4.07
C GLY A 97 10.01 -4.21 3.31
N LEU A 98 11.21 -3.60 3.26
CA LEU A 98 12.42 -4.19 2.68
C LEU A 98 12.77 -5.51 3.37
N ALA A 99 12.82 -5.54 4.70
CA ALA A 99 13.16 -6.73 5.46
C ALA A 99 12.15 -7.87 5.23
N MET A 100 10.86 -7.54 5.15
CA MET A 100 9.80 -8.50 4.85
C MET A 100 9.93 -9.08 3.43
N ALA A 101 10.22 -8.24 2.43
CA ALA A 101 10.43 -8.69 1.06
C ALA A 101 11.69 -9.55 0.91
N VAL A 102 12.80 -9.15 1.55
CA VAL A 102 14.04 -9.95 1.62
C VAL A 102 13.78 -11.31 2.26
N LEU A 103 12.98 -11.36 3.33
CA LEU A 103 12.58 -12.63 3.94
C LEU A 103 11.78 -13.50 2.96
N ALA A 104 10.77 -12.93 2.29
CA ALA A 104 9.94 -13.67 1.33
C ALA A 104 10.76 -14.23 0.15
N ILE A 105 11.67 -13.42 -0.42
CA ILE A 105 12.60 -13.83 -1.46
C ILE A 105 13.55 -14.91 -0.95
N GLY A 106 14.13 -14.71 0.24
CA GLY A 106 15.05 -15.67 0.86
C GLY A 106 14.40 -17.04 1.08
N VAL A 107 13.17 -17.09 1.58
CA VAL A 107 12.41 -18.35 1.71
C VAL A 107 12.10 -18.95 0.34
N SER A 108 11.73 -18.14 -0.65
CA SER A 108 11.49 -18.62 -2.02
C SER A 108 12.73 -19.28 -2.63
N VAL A 109 13.92 -18.72 -2.39
CA VAL A 109 15.19 -19.27 -2.88
C VAL A 109 15.56 -20.55 -2.13
N VAL A 110 15.52 -20.52 -0.79
CA VAL A 110 15.99 -21.65 0.04
C VAL A 110 15.03 -22.84 0.00
N ALA A 111 13.72 -22.60 -0.01
CA ALA A 111 12.70 -23.65 0.12
C ALA A 111 11.90 -23.90 -1.17
N GLY A 112 11.84 -22.92 -2.10
CA GLY A 112 11.03 -23.00 -3.31
C GLY A 112 11.81 -23.27 -4.60
N GLY A 113 13.15 -23.27 -4.53
CA GLY A 113 14.00 -23.39 -5.70
C GLY A 113 13.97 -22.17 -6.61
N ALA A 114 13.54 -21.00 -6.10
CA ALA A 114 13.71 -19.75 -6.83
C ALA A 114 15.20 -19.41 -6.98
N HIS A 115 15.55 -18.68 -8.03
CA HIS A 115 16.93 -18.37 -8.36
C HIS A 115 17.16 -16.87 -8.50
N LEU A 116 18.30 -16.42 -8.01
CA LEU A 116 18.78 -15.05 -8.16
C LEU A 116 19.96 -15.05 -9.13
N ARG A 117 19.93 -14.14 -10.10
CA ARG A 117 21.03 -13.92 -11.05
C ARG A 117 21.42 -12.46 -11.02
N PHE A 118 22.70 -12.17 -10.79
CA PHE A 118 23.20 -10.80 -10.90
C PHE A 118 23.22 -10.35 -12.36
N VAL A 119 22.68 -9.16 -12.62
CA VAL A 119 22.66 -8.57 -13.96
C VAL A 119 23.63 -7.39 -13.97
N ALA A 120 24.50 -7.32 -14.98
CA ALA A 120 25.42 -6.21 -15.12
C ALA A 120 24.63 -4.91 -15.36
N LEU A 121 24.82 -3.92 -14.48
CA LEU A 121 24.26 -2.57 -14.65
C LEU A 121 24.83 -1.96 -15.94
N ARG A 122 23.96 -1.60 -16.89
CA ARG A 122 24.33 -0.86 -18.11
C ARG A 122 24.05 0.63 -17.88
N GLY A 123 24.83 1.56 -18.45
CA GLY A 123 24.65 3.00 -18.18
C GLY A 123 23.24 3.56 -18.40
N SER A 124 22.45 2.99 -19.33
CA SER A 124 21.03 3.30 -19.55
C SER A 124 20.09 2.83 -18.42
N SER A 125 20.57 1.99 -17.50
CA SER A 125 19.79 1.40 -16.40
C SER A 125 19.66 2.32 -15.19
N LEU A 126 20.50 3.35 -15.02
CA LEU A 126 20.42 4.26 -13.86
C LEU A 126 19.25 5.24 -13.96
N GLY A 127 18.99 5.78 -15.16
CA GLY A 127 17.82 6.62 -15.40
C GLY A 127 16.51 5.82 -15.29
N ALA A 128 16.52 4.58 -15.79
CA ALA A 128 15.41 3.63 -15.66
C ALA A 128 15.13 3.28 -14.20
N ALA A 129 16.17 2.94 -13.42
CA ALA A 129 16.09 2.68 -11.98
C ALA A 129 15.48 3.86 -11.21
N GLY A 130 15.95 5.08 -11.49
CA GLY A 130 15.39 6.29 -10.89
C GLY A 130 13.90 6.48 -11.22
N ALA A 131 13.49 6.20 -12.47
CA ALA A 131 12.10 6.29 -12.89
C ALA A 131 11.21 5.24 -12.21
N VAL A 132 11.68 3.99 -12.11
CA VAL A 132 10.95 2.90 -11.44
C VAL A 132 10.82 3.18 -9.95
N LEU A 133 11.90 3.57 -9.27
CA LEU A 133 11.85 3.94 -7.84
C LEU A 133 10.90 5.10 -7.56
N LEU A 134 10.93 6.14 -8.39
CA LEU A 134 9.96 7.25 -8.27
C LEU A 134 8.53 6.77 -8.52
N GLY A 135 8.34 5.90 -9.51
CA GLY A 135 7.06 5.27 -9.81
C GLY A 135 6.52 4.45 -8.64
N LEU A 136 7.34 3.59 -8.04
CA LEU A 136 6.98 2.81 -6.88
C LEU A 136 6.69 3.68 -5.65
N LEU A 137 7.47 4.75 -5.46
CA LEU A 137 7.27 5.71 -4.38
C LEU A 137 5.91 6.41 -4.52
N CYS A 138 5.59 6.90 -5.72
CA CYS A 138 4.30 7.53 -6.01
C CYS A 138 3.14 6.53 -5.99
N ALA A 139 3.35 5.29 -6.45
CA ALA A 139 2.31 4.26 -6.51
C ALA A 139 1.88 3.89 -5.09
N ALA A 140 2.86 3.58 -4.23
CA ALA A 140 2.64 3.36 -2.81
C ALA A 140 1.90 4.54 -2.17
N LEU A 141 2.30 5.79 -2.45
CA LEU A 141 1.60 6.96 -1.90
C LEU A 141 0.14 7.05 -2.38
N SER A 142 -0.08 6.83 -3.67
CA SER A 142 -1.42 6.93 -4.27
C SER A 142 -2.39 5.91 -3.69
N GLU A 143 -1.93 4.66 -3.50
CA GLU A 143 -2.72 3.58 -2.91
C GLU A 143 -2.97 3.84 -1.42
N GLU A 144 -1.95 4.30 -0.67
CA GLU A 144 -2.14 4.66 0.73
C GLU A 144 -3.10 5.85 0.91
N LEU A 145 -3.10 6.83 -0.01
CA LEU A 145 -4.10 7.91 0.00
C LEU A 145 -5.51 7.42 -0.35
N LEU A 146 -5.63 6.46 -1.27
CA LEU A 146 -6.91 5.91 -1.73
C LEU A 146 -7.56 4.99 -0.68
N PHE A 147 -6.78 4.21 0.05
CA PHE A 147 -7.31 3.21 0.99
C PHE A 147 -7.06 3.54 2.46
N ARG A 148 -6.10 4.40 2.78
CA ARG A 148 -5.81 4.88 4.14
C ARG A 148 -5.98 6.39 4.18
N GLY A 149 -5.48 7.07 5.20
CA GLY A 149 -5.69 8.51 5.33
C GLY A 149 -7.15 8.86 5.54
N TYR A 150 -7.75 9.58 4.58
CA TYR A 150 -9.15 9.99 4.71
C TYR A 150 -10.12 8.81 4.67
N PRO A 151 -10.09 7.89 3.68
CA PRO A 151 -10.98 6.74 3.64
C PRO A 151 -11.00 5.87 4.90
N LEU A 152 -9.83 5.41 5.36
CA LEU A 152 -9.74 4.59 6.58
C LEU A 152 -10.20 5.35 7.81
N ARG A 153 -9.81 6.62 7.97
CA ARG A 153 -10.27 7.44 9.09
C ARG A 153 -11.79 7.60 9.06
N ARG A 154 -12.35 7.98 7.92
CA ARG A 154 -13.78 8.26 7.78
C ARG A 154 -14.63 7.02 8.03
N LEU A 155 -14.23 5.88 7.49
CA LEU A 155 -14.95 4.62 7.69
C LEU A 155 -14.80 4.11 9.13
N SER A 156 -13.63 4.32 9.77
CA SER A 156 -13.41 3.91 11.17
C SER A 156 -14.34 4.60 12.17
N GLU A 157 -14.80 5.82 11.86
CA GLU A 157 -15.76 6.55 12.68
C GLU A 157 -17.17 5.95 12.60
N ALA A 158 -17.49 5.25 11.50
CA ALA A 158 -18.80 4.64 11.29
C ALA A 158 -18.89 3.20 11.80
N VAL A 159 -17.87 2.38 11.55
CA VAL A 159 -17.89 0.93 11.84
C VAL A 159 -16.79 0.46 12.79
N GLY A 160 -16.06 1.41 13.39
CA GLY A 160 -14.90 1.14 14.23
C GLY A 160 -13.62 0.86 13.41
N PRO A 161 -12.43 1.05 14.01
CA PRO A 161 -11.16 0.84 13.33
C PRO A 161 -10.98 -0.56 12.75
N ALA A 162 -11.34 -1.61 13.49
CA ALA A 162 -11.20 -2.99 13.03
C ALA A 162 -12.11 -3.28 11.82
N GLY A 163 -13.38 -2.86 11.86
CA GLY A 163 -14.31 -3.02 10.74
C GLY A 163 -13.85 -2.28 9.49
N ALA A 164 -13.38 -1.03 9.66
CA ALA A 164 -12.86 -0.24 8.55
C ALA A 164 -11.58 -0.83 7.94
N THR A 165 -10.67 -1.34 8.77
CA THR A 165 -9.48 -2.07 8.32
C THR A 165 -9.87 -3.28 7.48
N LEU A 166 -10.79 -4.13 7.93
CA LEU A 166 -11.20 -5.32 7.17
C LEU A 166 -11.86 -4.93 5.83
N LEU A 167 -12.77 -3.96 5.84
CA LEU A 167 -13.47 -3.51 4.63
C LEU A 167 -12.52 -2.91 3.60
N LEU A 168 -11.61 -2.01 3.99
CA LEU A 168 -10.68 -1.40 3.05
C LEU A 168 -9.53 -2.33 2.64
N SER A 169 -9.17 -3.32 3.46
CA SER A 169 -8.27 -4.40 3.04
C SER A 169 -8.90 -5.28 1.95
N GLY A 170 -10.20 -5.58 2.08
CA GLY A 170 -10.97 -6.25 1.03
C GLY A 170 -11.09 -5.39 -0.23
N GLY A 171 -11.35 -4.09 -0.08
CA GLY A 171 -11.37 -3.14 -1.21
C GLY A 171 -10.02 -3.04 -1.93
N PHE A 172 -8.91 -3.05 -1.17
CA PHE A 172 -7.56 -3.07 -1.71
C PHE A 172 -7.29 -4.36 -2.50
N ALA A 173 -7.67 -5.51 -1.98
CA ALA A 173 -7.58 -6.78 -2.71
C ALA A 173 -8.46 -6.79 -3.97
N ALA A 174 -9.67 -6.22 -3.90
CA ALA A 174 -10.58 -6.13 -5.03
C ALA A 174 -10.01 -5.29 -6.18
N SER A 175 -9.28 -4.20 -5.88
CA SER A 175 -8.64 -3.39 -6.93
C SER A 175 -7.50 -4.11 -7.66
N HIS A 176 -7.02 -5.24 -7.13
CA HIS A 176 -5.95 -6.05 -7.69
C HIS A 176 -6.46 -7.29 -8.45
N LEU A 177 -7.77 -7.55 -8.48
CA LEU A 177 -8.35 -8.69 -9.20
C LEU A 177 -8.07 -8.66 -10.70
N GLY A 178 -7.93 -7.46 -11.28
CA GLY A 178 -7.60 -7.27 -12.69
C GLY A 178 -6.11 -7.36 -13.01
N ASN A 179 -5.25 -7.56 -12.01
CA ASN A 179 -3.81 -7.57 -12.24
C ASN A 179 -3.37 -8.81 -13.03
N PRO A 180 -2.30 -8.71 -13.82
CA PRO A 180 -1.78 -9.84 -14.57
C PRO A 180 -1.45 -11.02 -13.66
N ASN A 181 -1.89 -12.23 -14.04
CA ASN A 181 -1.61 -13.47 -13.30
C ASN A 181 -2.15 -13.51 -11.86
N ALA A 182 -3.14 -12.67 -11.50
CA ALA A 182 -3.76 -12.72 -10.18
C ALA A 182 -4.27 -14.12 -9.85
N THR A 183 -3.94 -14.61 -8.65
CA THR A 183 -4.35 -15.92 -8.15
C THR A 183 -5.21 -15.75 -6.90
N ALA A 184 -5.98 -16.77 -6.53
CA ALA A 184 -6.79 -16.72 -5.30
C ALA A 184 -5.92 -16.47 -4.05
N LEU A 185 -4.77 -17.13 -3.94
CA LEU A 185 -3.82 -16.91 -2.85
C LEU A 185 -3.20 -15.50 -2.92
N GLY A 186 -2.84 -15.03 -4.11
CA GLY A 186 -2.37 -13.66 -4.32
C GLY A 186 -3.36 -12.63 -3.83
N VAL A 187 -4.64 -12.75 -4.18
CA VAL A 187 -5.70 -11.83 -3.72
C VAL A 187 -5.86 -11.87 -2.20
N VAL A 188 -5.80 -13.04 -1.58
CA VAL A 188 -5.80 -13.17 -0.11
C VAL A 188 -4.59 -12.46 0.50
N ASN A 189 -3.41 -12.62 -0.09
CA ASN A 189 -2.20 -11.95 0.36
C ASN A 189 -2.26 -10.44 0.17
N ILE A 190 -2.84 -9.93 -0.92
CA ILE A 190 -3.09 -8.49 -1.08
C ILE A 190 -4.05 -7.99 0.00
N ALA A 191 -5.07 -8.76 0.38
CA ALA A 191 -5.92 -8.40 1.53
C ALA A 191 -5.11 -8.35 2.83
N LEU A 192 -4.20 -9.31 3.06
CA LEU A 192 -3.29 -9.30 4.22
C LEU A 192 -2.31 -8.13 4.19
N ALA A 193 -1.78 -7.76 3.02
CA ALA A 193 -0.97 -6.57 2.84
C ALA A 193 -1.79 -5.32 3.22
N GLY A 194 -3.04 -5.25 2.76
CA GLY A 194 -3.94 -4.16 3.10
C GLY A 194 -4.25 -4.06 4.61
N PHE A 195 -4.34 -5.21 5.29
CA PHE A 195 -4.49 -5.27 6.74
C PHE A 195 -3.22 -4.77 7.43
N TRP A 196 -2.05 -5.29 7.05
CA TRP A 196 -0.74 -4.90 7.58
C TRP A 196 -0.48 -3.39 7.43
N LEU A 197 -0.76 -2.82 6.26
CA LEU A 197 -0.61 -1.39 5.99
C LEU A 197 -1.59 -0.53 6.81
N SER A 198 -2.80 -1.03 7.05
CA SER A 198 -3.75 -0.37 7.96
C SER A 198 -3.25 -0.38 9.41
N VAL A 199 -2.61 -1.47 9.85
CA VAL A 199 -1.94 -1.52 11.16
C VAL A 199 -0.79 -0.51 11.21
N ALA A 200 0.03 -0.42 10.15
CA ALA A 200 1.09 0.59 10.03
C ALA A 200 0.52 2.02 10.11
N PHE A 201 -0.61 2.30 9.45
CA PHE A 201 -1.28 3.59 9.52
C PHE A 201 -1.75 3.97 10.93
N PHE A 202 -2.21 2.99 11.72
CA PHE A 202 -2.57 3.24 13.12
C PHE A 202 -1.37 3.27 14.07
N SER A 203 -0.17 2.96 13.60
CA SER A 203 1.08 3.00 14.35
C SER A 203 1.63 4.42 14.48
N PRO A 204 2.60 4.67 15.39
CA PRO A 204 3.35 5.93 15.43
C PRO A 204 4.11 6.16 14.12
N GLY A 205 3.97 7.35 13.57
CA GLY A 205 4.42 7.68 12.21
C GLY A 205 3.28 7.67 11.19
N GLY A 206 2.17 7.01 11.50
CA GLY A 206 0.91 7.09 10.76
C GLY A 206 1.04 6.77 9.28
N MET A 207 0.49 7.65 8.45
CA MET A 207 0.56 7.59 7.00
C MET A 207 2.01 7.48 6.50
N THR A 208 2.95 8.21 7.12
CA THR A 208 4.35 8.20 6.69
C THR A 208 5.02 6.84 6.93
N LEU A 209 4.65 6.14 8.00
CA LEU A 209 5.14 4.77 8.24
C LEU A 209 4.53 3.80 7.22
N ALA A 210 3.22 3.87 6.99
CA ALA A 210 2.52 2.99 6.06
C ALA A 210 3.02 3.17 4.62
N TRP A 211 3.17 4.41 4.17
CA TRP A 211 3.76 4.75 2.87
C TRP A 211 5.19 4.20 2.73
N GLY A 212 6.04 4.42 3.74
CA GLY A 212 7.38 3.85 3.75
C GLY A 212 7.35 2.33 3.67
N ALA A 213 6.51 1.66 4.46
CA ALA A 213 6.40 0.20 4.50
C ALA A 213 5.97 -0.39 3.15
N HIS A 214 4.95 0.21 2.55
CA HIS A 214 4.48 -0.16 1.21
C HIS A 214 5.59 0.04 0.17
N PHE A 215 6.20 1.23 0.13
CA PHE A 215 7.31 1.52 -0.79
C PHE A 215 8.47 0.55 -0.61
N GLY A 216 8.90 0.28 0.62
CA GLY A 216 10.02 -0.61 0.90
C GLY A 216 9.79 -2.05 0.44
N TRP A 217 8.57 -2.55 0.58
CA TRP A 217 8.17 -3.85 0.04
C TRP A 217 8.25 -3.86 -1.49
N ASN A 218 7.61 -2.89 -2.16
CA ASN A 218 7.58 -2.83 -3.62
C ASN A 218 8.97 -2.59 -4.22
N ALA A 219 9.76 -1.67 -3.64
CA ALA A 219 11.12 -1.37 -4.11
C ALA A 219 12.05 -2.57 -3.94
N ALA A 220 11.92 -3.32 -2.84
CA ALA A 220 12.68 -4.55 -2.68
C ALA A 220 12.31 -5.59 -3.74
N LEU A 221 11.02 -5.84 -3.96
CA LEU A 221 10.59 -6.81 -4.97
C LEU A 221 10.98 -6.37 -6.39
N GLY A 222 10.53 -5.19 -6.81
CA GLY A 222 10.62 -4.75 -8.20
C GLY A 222 11.99 -4.19 -8.62
N GLU A 223 12.65 -3.44 -7.76
CA GLU A 223 13.94 -2.79 -8.11
C GLU A 223 15.14 -3.64 -7.70
N LEU A 224 15.16 -4.11 -6.45
CA LEU A 224 16.31 -4.84 -5.93
C LEU A 224 16.38 -6.26 -6.51
N PHE A 225 15.24 -6.97 -6.57
CA PHE A 225 15.18 -8.36 -7.02
C PHE A 225 14.53 -8.57 -8.39
N ASP A 226 13.92 -7.55 -9.02
CA ASP A 226 13.18 -7.70 -10.29
C ASP A 226 12.15 -8.85 -10.26
N ALA A 227 11.58 -9.07 -9.07
CA ALA A 227 10.43 -9.92 -8.88
C ALA A 227 9.17 -9.15 -9.32
N PRO A 228 8.16 -9.83 -9.89
CA PRO A 228 6.91 -9.18 -10.21
C PRO A 228 6.29 -8.53 -8.95
N VAL A 229 5.85 -7.28 -9.09
CA VAL A 229 5.08 -6.56 -8.07
C VAL A 229 3.62 -6.64 -8.46
N SER A 230 2.87 -7.49 -7.76
CA SER A 230 1.46 -7.78 -8.01
C SER A 230 1.18 -8.12 -9.47
N GLY A 231 2.06 -8.94 -10.06
CA GLY A 231 1.97 -9.38 -11.46
C GLY A 231 2.63 -8.45 -12.49
N TYR A 232 3.12 -7.28 -12.10
CA TYR A 232 3.82 -6.35 -13.00
C TYR A 232 5.34 -6.51 -12.93
N SER A 233 5.99 -6.61 -14.09
CA SER A 233 7.45 -6.59 -14.24
C SER A 233 7.93 -5.16 -14.53
N LEU A 234 8.89 -4.66 -13.75
CA LEU A 234 9.28 -3.24 -13.77
C LEU A 234 10.61 -2.93 -14.48
N ALA A 235 11.34 -3.96 -14.92
CA ALA A 235 12.46 -3.87 -15.87
C ALA A 235 13.63 -2.94 -15.43
N ALA A 236 14.04 -3.01 -14.16
CA ALA A 236 15.23 -2.32 -13.66
C ALA A 236 16.09 -3.17 -12.68
N PRO A 237 16.53 -4.39 -13.05
CA PRO A 237 17.24 -5.27 -12.11
C PRO A 237 18.65 -4.79 -11.76
N VAL A 238 18.95 -4.78 -10.46
CA VAL A 238 20.31 -5.08 -9.94
C VAL A 238 20.50 -6.60 -9.87
N VAL A 239 19.46 -7.31 -9.44
CA VAL A 239 19.37 -8.77 -9.38
C VAL A 239 18.11 -9.20 -10.12
N HIS A 240 18.18 -10.26 -10.90
CA HIS A 240 17.04 -10.87 -11.58
C HIS A 240 16.54 -12.08 -10.79
N TYR A 241 15.30 -12.01 -10.32
CA TYR A 241 14.58 -13.09 -9.66
C TYR A 241 13.83 -13.95 -10.68
N ALA A 242 14.07 -15.25 -10.63
CA ALA A 242 13.29 -16.24 -11.34
C ALA A 242 12.55 -17.13 -10.32
N PRO A 243 11.21 -17.26 -10.39
CA PRO A 243 10.48 -18.16 -9.52
C PRO A 243 10.89 -19.62 -9.78
N GLY A 244 10.77 -20.45 -8.75
CA GLY A 244 11.06 -21.88 -8.80
C GLY A 244 9.88 -22.70 -9.34
N GLY A 245 9.83 -23.98 -8.97
CA GLY A 245 8.81 -24.93 -9.44
C GLY A 245 7.49 -24.90 -8.67
N HIS A 246 7.41 -24.16 -7.56
CA HIS A 246 6.30 -24.23 -6.61
C HIS A 246 5.58 -22.88 -6.47
N ALA A 247 4.70 -22.58 -7.41
CA ALA A 247 3.95 -21.32 -7.45
C ALA A 247 3.08 -21.06 -6.20
N TRP A 248 2.67 -22.09 -5.45
CA TRP A 248 1.96 -21.90 -4.18
C TRP A 248 2.87 -21.33 -3.09
N LEU A 249 4.19 -21.54 -3.18
CA LEU A 249 5.16 -21.04 -2.22
C LEU A 249 5.65 -19.65 -2.61
N ASP A 250 6.04 -19.45 -3.88
CA ASP A 250 6.73 -18.25 -4.36
C ASP A 250 5.87 -17.34 -5.28
N GLY A 251 4.63 -17.76 -5.55
CA GLY A 251 3.64 -17.02 -6.35
C GLY A 251 3.86 -17.00 -7.86
N GLY A 252 4.90 -17.67 -8.38
CA GLY A 252 5.15 -17.81 -9.81
C GLY A 252 5.14 -16.47 -10.56
N ARG A 253 4.30 -16.36 -11.60
CA ARG A 253 4.20 -15.16 -12.45
C ARG A 253 3.56 -13.95 -11.77
N PHE A 254 2.85 -14.15 -10.65
CA PHE A 254 2.34 -13.04 -9.85
C PHE A 254 3.44 -12.40 -8.98
N GLY A 255 4.56 -13.11 -8.80
CA GLY A 255 5.65 -12.76 -7.88
C GLY A 255 5.38 -13.27 -6.47
N PRO A 256 6.30 -13.02 -5.50
CA PRO A 256 6.22 -13.53 -4.12
C PRO A 256 4.88 -13.30 -3.42
N GLU A 257 4.17 -12.23 -3.79
CA GLU A 257 2.82 -11.91 -3.32
C GLU A 257 1.78 -12.99 -3.60
N GLY A 258 2.00 -13.84 -4.61
CA GLY A 258 1.11 -14.94 -4.98
C GLY A 258 1.28 -16.18 -4.13
N GLY A 259 2.32 -16.24 -3.30
CA GLY A 259 2.74 -17.44 -2.59
C GLY A 259 2.62 -17.33 -1.07
N VAL A 260 2.73 -18.46 -0.38
CA VAL A 260 2.69 -18.53 1.10
C VAL A 260 3.80 -17.71 1.75
N VAL A 261 4.92 -17.46 1.05
CA VAL A 261 5.99 -16.57 1.56
C VAL A 261 5.47 -15.16 1.90
N ALA A 262 4.57 -14.61 1.09
CA ALA A 262 3.94 -13.32 1.38
C ALA A 262 2.93 -13.41 2.53
N THR A 263 2.18 -14.51 2.63
CA THR A 263 1.30 -14.76 3.79
C THR A 263 2.09 -14.68 5.10
N ILE A 264 3.22 -15.39 5.16
CA ILE A 264 4.11 -15.39 6.34
C ILE A 264 4.66 -13.99 6.59
N ALA A 265 5.15 -13.32 5.55
CA ALA A 265 5.73 -11.98 5.68
C ALA A 265 4.71 -10.96 6.20
N PHE A 266 3.51 -10.90 5.63
CA PHE A 266 2.48 -9.94 6.04
C PHE A 266 1.95 -10.23 7.45
N LEU A 267 1.75 -11.49 7.82
CA LEU A 267 1.35 -11.85 9.19
C LEU A 267 2.45 -11.51 10.20
N ALA A 268 3.71 -11.81 9.89
CA ALA A 268 4.85 -11.47 10.74
C ALA A 268 5.01 -9.94 10.88
N GLY A 269 4.88 -9.19 9.79
CA GLY A 269 4.93 -7.73 9.78
C GLY A 269 3.80 -7.12 10.60
N ALA A 270 2.57 -7.61 10.45
CA ALA A 270 1.43 -7.18 11.25
C ALA A 270 1.61 -7.52 12.73
N ALA A 271 2.10 -8.72 13.06
CA ALA A 271 2.39 -9.13 14.43
C ALA A 271 3.53 -8.31 15.05
N ALA A 272 4.60 -8.02 14.32
CA ALA A 272 5.71 -7.18 14.78
C ALA A 272 5.23 -5.75 15.10
N LEU A 273 4.37 -5.20 14.24
CA LEU A 273 3.74 -3.92 14.52
C LEU A 273 2.86 -4.03 15.75
N LEU A 274 1.87 -4.92 15.82
CA LEU A 274 0.92 -5.07 16.94
C LEU A 274 1.58 -5.41 18.29
N GLY A 275 2.64 -6.22 18.28
CA GLY A 275 3.39 -6.63 19.46
C GLY A 275 4.28 -5.52 20.03
N SER A 276 4.59 -4.50 19.25
CA SER A 276 5.24 -3.31 19.76
C SER A 276 4.28 -2.54 20.67
N ARG A 277 4.78 -1.94 21.77
CA ARG A 277 3.95 -1.10 22.67
C ARG A 277 3.36 0.15 22.01
N LEU A 278 3.65 0.35 20.72
CA LEU A 278 3.37 1.53 19.93
C LEU A 278 1.95 1.51 19.31
N THR A 279 1.33 0.34 19.15
CA THR A 279 0.21 0.06 18.21
C THR A 279 -0.95 -0.68 18.88
N GLN A 280 -1.33 -0.24 20.08
CA GLN A 280 -2.44 -0.88 20.78
C GLN A 280 -3.77 -0.57 20.05
N PRO A 281 -4.62 -1.57 19.72
CA PRO A 281 -5.90 -1.36 19.02
C PRO A 281 -6.81 -0.32 19.68
N ARG A 282 -6.74 -0.19 21.01
CA ARG A 282 -7.45 0.84 21.80
C ARG A 282 -7.09 2.28 21.40
N ARG A 283 -5.91 2.50 20.80
CA ARG A 283 -5.42 3.81 20.33
C ARG A 283 -5.77 4.09 18.87
N TRP A 284 -6.30 3.12 18.11
CA TRP A 284 -6.66 3.32 16.70
C TRP A 284 -7.82 4.31 16.54
N ALA A 285 -8.68 4.39 17.56
CA ALA A 285 -9.80 5.34 17.65
C ALA A 285 -9.45 6.64 18.38
N ALA A 286 -8.23 6.78 18.93
CA ALA A 286 -7.84 8.02 19.60
C ALA A 286 -7.74 9.17 18.56
N PRO A 287 -8.14 10.40 18.92
CA PRO A 287 -7.96 11.59 18.08
C PRO A 287 -6.50 11.77 17.63
#